data_AF-A0A970IV77-F1
#
_entry.id   AF-A0A970IV77-F1
#
_cell.length_a   1.000
_cell.length_b   1.000
_cell.length_c   1.000
_cell.angle_alpha   90.00
_cell.angle_beta   90.00
_cell.angle_gamma   90.00
#
_symmetry.space_group_name_H-M   'P 1'
#
loop_
_entity.id
_entity.type
_entity.pdbx_description
1 polymer ?
#
loop_
_entity_poly.entity_id
_entity_poly.type
_entity_poly.pdbx_seq_one_letter_code
_entity_poly.pdbx_strand_id
1 'polypeptide(L)'
;MFLESIRMSWMNITKNKLRSFLTMLGIVIGVASIIALITLVRGAADNISAEVTELGGNKIFINIIGTPLKQGLSRDDAEIIKSVENVEGISPTISGKTAIVYKGNVIENVSIQGKNEVYFKADPGLIRSGRAINILDLENKSRVAIIGSNIVKDLFFGTNPIGEKILINGNTYTIIGTLEATRGFSMSSTNDVVIIPYTTALQSLGIKDISSLDVYLDDTSLADETVVKIKGVLNRAFNYREDSYTIFNMGDIIESFQSIMSMMSLLLAGIAAISLIVGGIGIMNMMLVTISERTTEIGLRKALGATPYTICLQFLIESIFLSVIGGLLGLFFGALLAYVLAAFIGINISILFSTNALAMGFSAAVGIVFGYMPAKKASRLNPIDALRSL
;
A
#
# COMPACT_ATOMS: atom_id res chain seq x y z
N MET A 1 -32.08 -7.35 -35.39
CA MET A 1 -30.62 -7.36 -35.68
C MET A 1 -29.72 -7.47 -34.45
N PHE A 2 -29.54 -6.48 -33.56
CA PHE A 2 -28.54 -6.58 -32.47
C PHE A 2 -28.85 -7.72 -31.47
N LEU A 3 -30.11 -7.83 -31.03
CA LEU A 3 -30.61 -8.93 -30.18
C LEU A 3 -30.53 -10.30 -30.87
N GLU A 4 -30.76 -10.35 -32.19
CA GLU A 4 -30.63 -11.59 -32.97
C GLU A 4 -29.17 -12.00 -33.14
N SER A 5 -28.25 -11.04 -33.31
CA SER A 5 -26.80 -11.30 -33.35
C SER A 5 -26.33 -11.89 -32.02
N ILE A 6 -26.75 -11.34 -30.87
CA ILE A 6 -26.43 -11.89 -29.55
C ILE A 6 -27.00 -13.31 -29.38
N ARG A 7 -28.27 -13.53 -29.75
CA ARG A 7 -28.91 -14.85 -29.69
C ARG A 7 -28.20 -15.88 -30.57
N MET A 8 -27.80 -15.49 -31.78
CA MET A 8 -27.05 -16.35 -32.70
C MET A 8 -25.64 -16.65 -32.17
N SER A 9 -24.94 -15.66 -31.61
CA SER A 9 -23.62 -15.87 -31.00
C SER A 9 -23.69 -16.85 -29.83
N TRP A 10 -24.69 -16.71 -28.94
CA TRP A 10 -24.90 -17.65 -27.84
C TRP A 10 -25.10 -19.09 -28.34
N MET A 11 -25.96 -19.26 -29.35
CA MET A 11 -26.26 -20.57 -29.92
C MET A 11 -25.03 -21.21 -30.60
N ASN A 12 -24.18 -20.42 -31.27
CA ASN A 12 -22.95 -20.93 -31.90
C ASN A 12 -21.92 -21.37 -30.86
N ILE A 13 -21.73 -20.61 -29.78
CA ILE A 13 -20.84 -20.96 -28.67
C ILE A 13 -21.24 -22.31 -28.06
N THR A 14 -22.54 -22.54 -27.89
CA THR A 14 -23.04 -23.80 -27.32
C THR A 14 -22.88 -25.01 -28.23
N LYS A 15 -22.72 -24.82 -29.55
CA LYS A 15 -22.49 -25.92 -30.51
C LYS A 15 -21.04 -26.42 -30.46
N ASN A 16 -20.05 -25.53 -30.28
CA ASN A 16 -18.62 -25.89 -30.24
C ASN A 16 -17.99 -25.62 -28.86
N LYS A 17 -18.57 -26.24 -27.82
CA LYS A 17 -18.27 -25.99 -26.39
C LYS A 17 -16.78 -26.04 -26.04
N LEU A 18 -16.06 -27.07 -26.49
CA LEU A 18 -14.63 -27.25 -26.18
C LEU A 18 -13.79 -26.10 -26.74
N ARG A 19 -14.04 -25.73 -27.99
CA ARG A 19 -13.27 -24.69 -28.69
C ARG A 19 -13.55 -23.31 -28.10
N SER A 20 -14.82 -22.99 -27.87
CA SER A 20 -15.19 -21.73 -27.23
C SER A 20 -14.65 -21.63 -25.81
N PHE A 21 -14.68 -22.72 -25.03
CA PHE A 21 -14.09 -22.77 -23.69
C PHE A 21 -12.57 -22.53 -23.73
N LEU A 22 -11.82 -23.26 -24.56
CA LEU A 22 -10.36 -23.09 -24.70
C LEU A 22 -9.98 -21.67 -25.16
N THR A 23 -10.80 -21.04 -26.00
CA THR A 23 -10.57 -19.67 -26.47
C THR A 23 -10.82 -18.65 -25.37
N MET A 24 -11.91 -18.82 -24.63
CA MET A 24 -12.23 -17.95 -23.49
C MET A 24 -11.23 -18.12 -22.36
N LEU A 25 -10.66 -19.31 -22.16
CA LEU A 25 -9.72 -19.61 -21.08
C LEU A 25 -8.51 -18.66 -21.10
N GLY A 26 -7.94 -18.35 -22.27
CA GLY A 26 -6.83 -17.41 -22.38
C GLY A 26 -7.19 -15.99 -21.91
N ILE A 27 -8.41 -15.53 -22.23
CA ILE A 27 -8.94 -14.24 -21.78
C ILE A 27 -9.20 -14.27 -20.27
N VAL A 28 -9.83 -15.34 -19.78
CA VAL A 28 -10.13 -15.54 -18.36
C VAL A 28 -8.84 -15.50 -17.54
N ILE A 29 -7.80 -16.22 -17.96
CA ILE A 29 -6.51 -16.24 -17.26
C ILE A 29 -5.85 -14.85 -17.31
N GLY A 30 -5.85 -14.18 -18.47
CA GLY A 30 -5.26 -12.84 -18.61
C GLY A 30 -5.94 -11.80 -17.73
N VAL A 31 -7.29 -11.76 -17.74
CA VAL A 31 -8.09 -10.84 -16.94
C VAL A 31 -8.07 -11.21 -15.45
N ALA A 32 -8.07 -12.49 -15.10
CA ALA A 32 -7.93 -12.91 -13.72
C ALA A 32 -6.57 -12.51 -13.14
N SER A 33 -5.49 -12.71 -13.91
CA SER A 33 -4.13 -12.34 -13.51
C SER A 33 -3.99 -10.83 -13.33
N ILE A 34 -4.50 -10.01 -14.26
CA ILE A 34 -4.39 -8.55 -14.14
C ILE A 34 -5.12 -8.03 -12.91
N ILE A 35 -6.33 -8.53 -12.64
CA ILE A 35 -7.14 -8.11 -11.50
C ILE A 35 -6.51 -8.55 -10.20
N ALA A 36 -6.10 -9.82 -10.11
CA ALA A 36 -5.44 -10.33 -8.92
C ALA A 36 -4.17 -9.55 -8.58
N LEU A 37 -3.28 -9.38 -9.56
CA LEU A 37 -1.99 -8.71 -9.35
C LEU A 37 -2.16 -7.24 -8.98
N ILE A 38 -2.96 -6.47 -9.72
CA ILE A 38 -3.15 -5.04 -9.42
C ILE A 38 -3.83 -4.86 -8.06
N THR A 39 -4.83 -5.69 -7.74
CA THR A 39 -5.52 -5.61 -6.44
C THR A 39 -4.57 -5.91 -5.28
N LEU A 40 -3.71 -6.93 -5.43
CA LEU A 40 -2.72 -7.28 -4.40
C LEU A 40 -1.66 -6.20 -4.23
N VAL A 41 -1.09 -5.70 -5.33
CA VAL A 41 -0.08 -4.63 -5.29
C VAL A 41 -0.65 -3.37 -4.65
N ARG A 42 -1.87 -2.99 -5.03
CA ARG A 42 -2.52 -1.83 -4.44
C ARG A 42 -2.88 -2.04 -2.97
N GLY A 43 -3.41 -3.21 -2.61
CA GLY A 43 -3.65 -3.54 -1.20
C GLY A 43 -2.36 -3.48 -0.37
N ALA A 44 -1.24 -3.98 -0.89
CA ALA A 44 0.06 -3.84 -0.25
C ALA A 44 0.48 -2.37 -0.11
N ALA A 45 0.32 -1.56 -1.17
CA ALA A 45 0.62 -0.13 -1.13
C ALA A 45 -0.23 0.63 -0.11
N ASP A 46 -1.52 0.32 -0.02
CA ASP A 46 -2.46 0.94 0.92
C ASP A 46 -2.12 0.57 2.37
N ASN A 47 -1.74 -0.69 2.65
CA ASN A 47 -1.32 -1.11 4.00
C ASN A 47 0.00 -0.46 4.42
N ILE A 48 0.99 -0.39 3.51
CA ILE A 48 2.25 0.32 3.80
C ILE A 48 1.97 1.82 4.00
N SER A 49 1.12 2.42 3.17
CA SER A 49 0.74 3.83 3.33
C SER A 49 0.04 4.09 4.65
N ALA A 50 -0.81 3.16 5.11
CA ALA A 50 -1.45 3.25 6.42
C ALA A 50 -0.42 3.15 7.55
N GLU A 51 0.51 2.18 7.50
CA GLU A 51 1.59 2.05 8.48
C GLU A 51 2.48 3.31 8.52
N VAL A 52 2.80 3.88 7.35
CA VAL A 52 3.57 5.13 7.29
C VAL A 52 2.76 6.33 7.79
N THR A 53 1.45 6.34 7.57
CA THR A 53 0.57 7.40 8.13
C THR A 53 0.53 7.31 9.66
N GLU A 54 0.51 6.10 10.24
CA GLU A 54 0.65 5.88 11.69
C GLU A 54 2.00 6.40 12.22
N LEU A 55 3.07 6.34 11.44
CA LEU A 55 4.37 6.91 11.80
C LEU A 55 4.40 8.45 11.76
N GLY A 56 3.33 9.08 11.26
CA GLY A 56 3.18 10.52 11.08
C GLY A 56 3.70 10.97 9.71
N GLY A 57 2.81 11.08 8.73
CA GLY A 57 3.17 11.55 7.37
C GLY A 57 3.62 13.01 7.32
N ASN A 58 3.22 13.83 8.29
CA ASN A 58 3.59 15.25 8.40
C ASN A 58 4.85 15.48 9.27
N LYS A 59 5.73 14.47 9.33
CA LYS A 59 6.86 14.46 10.25
C LYS A 59 8.18 14.53 9.51
N ILE A 60 9.08 15.37 10.02
CA ILE A 60 10.49 15.36 9.70
C ILE A 60 11.23 14.69 10.86
N PHE A 61 11.95 13.60 10.57
CA PHE A 61 12.82 12.92 11.51
C PHE A 61 14.24 13.43 11.38
N ILE A 62 14.78 13.97 12.46
CA ILE A 62 16.18 14.42 12.52
C ILE A 62 16.93 13.45 13.43
N ASN A 63 17.96 12.80 12.89
CA ASN A 63 18.85 11.95 13.67
C ASN A 63 20.23 12.59 13.75
N ILE A 64 20.78 12.65 14.95
CA ILE A 64 22.07 13.27 15.20
C ILE A 64 23.13 12.18 15.34
N ILE A 65 24.14 12.25 14.48
CA ILE A 65 25.36 11.43 14.58
C ILE A 65 26.34 12.11 15.54
N GLY A 66 26.35 13.44 15.52
CA GLY A 66 27.17 14.28 16.37
C GLY A 66 28.60 14.46 15.85
N THR A 67 29.39 15.13 16.67
CA THR A 67 30.80 15.43 16.46
C THR A 67 31.57 15.15 17.75
N PRO A 68 32.91 15.06 17.72
CA PRO A 68 33.70 14.88 18.95
C PRO A 68 33.46 15.97 20.01
N LEU A 69 33.03 17.16 19.60
CA LEU A 69 32.78 18.31 20.48
C LEU A 69 31.31 18.44 20.93
N LYS A 70 30.38 17.80 20.21
CA LYS A 70 28.93 17.91 20.44
C LYS A 70 28.23 16.67 19.92
N GLN A 71 27.74 15.81 20.82
CA GLN A 71 27.21 14.50 20.44
C GLN A 71 25.71 14.50 20.11
N GLY A 72 24.98 15.56 20.47
CA GLY A 72 23.57 15.70 20.13
C GLY A 72 23.12 17.17 20.02
N LEU A 73 21.81 17.37 19.92
CA LEU A 73 21.19 18.70 20.01
C LEU A 73 21.07 19.14 21.47
N SER A 74 21.43 20.39 21.74
CA SER A 74 21.10 21.03 23.02
C SER A 74 19.61 21.38 23.07
N ARG A 75 19.11 21.68 24.28
CA ARG A 75 17.72 22.16 24.43
C ARG A 75 17.48 23.44 23.63
N ASP A 76 18.44 24.36 23.64
CA ASP A 76 18.34 25.64 22.94
C ASP A 76 18.28 25.42 21.42
N ASP A 77 19.04 24.46 20.88
CA ASP A 77 18.97 24.12 19.46
C ASP A 77 17.56 23.61 19.09
N ALA A 78 16.96 22.77 19.94
CA ALA A 78 15.61 22.27 19.73
C ALA A 78 14.56 23.39 19.80
N GLU A 79 14.71 24.35 20.72
CA GLU A 79 13.82 25.52 20.81
C GLU A 79 13.93 26.44 19.58
N ILE A 80 15.13 26.61 19.02
CA ILE A 80 15.31 27.33 17.75
C ILE A 80 14.62 26.59 16.60
N ILE A 81 14.74 25.26 16.52
CA ILE A 81 14.05 24.46 15.50
C ILE A 81 12.53 24.58 15.64
N LYS A 82 12.01 24.59 16.88
CA LYS A 82 10.58 24.80 17.15
C LYS A 82 10.08 26.17 16.66
N SER A 83 10.95 27.19 16.62
CA SER A 83 10.60 28.54 16.16
C SER A 83 10.67 28.73 14.64
N VAL A 84 11.07 27.70 13.89
CA VAL A 84 11.08 27.74 12.42
C VAL A 84 9.62 27.78 11.93
N GLU A 85 9.39 28.57 10.89
CA GLU A 85 8.08 28.65 10.23
C GLU A 85 7.60 27.27 9.76
N ASN A 86 6.28 27.02 9.80
CA ASN A 86 5.64 25.76 9.44
C ASN A 86 5.91 24.57 10.39
N VAL A 87 6.53 24.82 11.56
CA VAL A 87 6.70 23.82 12.62
C VAL A 87 5.60 23.97 13.67
N GLU A 88 4.66 23.01 13.69
CA GLU A 88 3.58 22.95 14.69
C GLU A 88 4.14 22.60 16.08
N GLY A 89 5.08 21.65 16.10
CA GLY A 89 5.62 21.10 17.33
C GLY A 89 6.85 20.24 17.12
N ILE A 90 7.55 19.99 18.23
CA ILE A 90 8.71 19.11 18.24
C ILE A 90 8.60 18.08 19.35
N SER A 91 9.12 16.87 19.13
CA SER A 91 9.23 15.82 20.13
C SER A 91 10.68 15.32 20.18
N PRO A 92 11.47 15.78 21.17
CA PRO A 92 12.79 15.23 21.44
C PRO A 92 12.69 13.76 21.84
N THR A 93 13.62 12.95 21.34
CA THR A 93 13.72 11.54 21.69
C THR A 93 15.08 11.27 22.32
N ILE A 94 15.04 10.78 23.55
CA ILE A 94 16.22 10.29 24.28
C ILE A 94 16.08 8.78 24.40
N SER A 95 17.05 8.02 23.92
CA SER A 95 16.98 6.56 23.96
C SER A 95 18.10 5.99 24.81
N GLY A 96 17.76 5.01 25.65
CA GLY A 96 18.71 4.24 26.43
C GLY A 96 18.22 2.81 26.63
N LYS A 97 19.13 1.92 27.02
CA LYS A 97 18.77 0.57 27.47
C LYS A 97 19.21 0.38 28.90
N THR A 98 18.33 -0.15 29.74
CA THR A 98 18.65 -0.50 31.14
C THR A 98 17.70 -1.57 31.65
N ALA A 99 17.93 -2.02 32.88
CA ALA A 99 17.05 -2.97 33.55
C ALA A 99 15.87 -2.25 34.22
N ILE A 100 14.71 -2.90 34.19
CA ILE A 100 13.55 -2.55 35.01
C ILE A 100 13.34 -3.61 36.08
N VAL A 101 12.96 -3.17 37.28
CA VAL A 101 12.71 -4.06 38.42
C VAL A 101 11.34 -3.79 39.01
N TYR A 102 10.56 -4.85 39.19
CA TYR A 102 9.26 -4.82 39.85
C TYR A 102 9.12 -6.02 40.80
N LYS A 103 8.91 -5.76 42.10
CA LYS A 103 8.70 -6.78 43.15
C LYS A 103 9.71 -7.96 43.11
N GLY A 104 10.98 -7.68 42.81
CA GLY A 104 12.05 -8.68 42.74
C GLY A 104 12.22 -9.34 41.36
N ASN A 105 11.30 -9.14 40.42
CA ASN A 105 11.46 -9.55 39.03
C ASN A 105 12.25 -8.48 38.27
N VAL A 106 13.26 -8.93 37.51
CA VAL A 106 14.14 -8.08 36.71
C VAL A 106 13.95 -8.40 35.24
N ILE A 107 13.73 -7.38 34.42
CA ILE A 107 13.82 -7.48 32.96
C ILE A 107 15.00 -6.63 32.52
N GLU A 108 16.00 -7.27 31.91
CA GLU A 108 17.19 -6.61 31.42
C GLU A 108 17.01 -6.08 29.99
N ASN A 109 17.86 -5.14 29.58
CA ASN A 109 17.92 -4.62 28.21
C ASN A 109 16.62 -3.99 27.67
N VAL A 110 15.78 -3.46 28.56
CA VAL A 110 14.54 -2.76 28.17
C VAL A 110 14.88 -1.42 27.53
N SER A 111 14.22 -1.12 26.41
CA SER A 111 14.36 0.17 25.75
C SER A 111 13.59 1.24 26.51
N ILE A 112 14.31 2.25 26.99
CA ILE A 112 13.72 3.45 27.58
C ILE A 112 13.78 4.56 26.56
N GLN A 113 12.63 5.22 26.38
CA GLN A 113 12.51 6.39 25.56
C GLN A 113 12.03 7.59 26.38
N GLY A 114 12.76 8.69 26.27
CA GLY A 114 12.33 10.00 26.72
C GLY A 114 11.51 10.67 25.63
N LYS A 115 10.23 10.96 25.89
CA LYS A 115 9.34 11.69 24.97
C LYS A 115 8.65 12.86 25.68
N ASN A 116 8.01 13.73 24.93
CA ASN A 116 7.22 14.84 25.46
C ASN A 116 5.71 14.64 25.20
N GLU A 117 4.91 15.65 25.56
CA GLU A 117 3.46 15.65 25.35
C GLU A 117 3.06 15.71 23.88
N VAL A 118 3.89 16.35 23.03
CA VAL A 118 3.62 16.49 21.59
C VAL A 118 3.58 15.12 20.92
N TYR A 119 4.47 14.20 21.31
CA TYR A 119 4.49 12.82 20.82
C TYR A 119 3.12 12.13 20.98
N PHE A 120 2.47 12.26 22.14
CA PHE A 120 1.18 11.64 22.41
C PHE A 120 0.00 12.42 21.84
N LYS A 121 0.15 13.72 21.59
CA LYS A 121 -0.87 14.52 20.89
C LYS A 121 -0.91 14.18 19.41
N ALA A 122 0.25 13.93 18.80
CA ALA A 122 0.37 13.56 17.40
C ALA A 122 -0.22 12.18 17.11
N ASP A 123 -0.16 11.25 18.07
CA ASP A 123 -0.81 9.94 17.97
C ASP A 123 -1.65 9.62 19.23
N PRO A 124 -2.93 10.06 19.24
CA PRO A 124 -3.84 9.82 20.36
C PRO A 124 -4.16 8.33 20.61
N GLY A 125 -3.94 7.47 19.61
CA GLY A 125 -4.21 6.03 19.69
C GLY A 125 -3.18 5.26 20.49
N LEU A 126 -2.03 5.87 20.82
CA LEU A 126 -0.93 5.23 21.55
C LEU A 126 -1.31 4.75 22.96
N ILE A 127 -2.21 5.44 23.66
CA ILE A 127 -2.53 5.15 25.06
C ILE A 127 -3.72 4.20 25.15
N ARG A 128 -3.49 3.00 25.64
CA ARG A 128 -4.54 2.02 25.94
C ARG A 128 -5.31 2.34 27.22
N SER A 129 -4.57 2.73 28.26
CA SER A 129 -5.13 2.94 29.60
C SER A 129 -4.28 3.93 30.40
N GLY A 130 -4.92 4.68 31.29
CA GLY A 130 -4.25 5.71 32.10
C GLY A 130 -4.22 7.07 31.41
N ARG A 131 -3.11 7.80 31.55
CA ARG A 131 -2.90 9.13 30.96
C ARG A 131 -1.55 9.23 30.24
N ALA A 132 -1.50 10.09 29.23
CA ALA A 132 -0.25 10.51 28.60
C ALA A 132 0.59 11.43 29.50
N ILE A 133 1.86 11.61 29.11
CA ILE A 133 2.75 12.62 29.70
C ILE A 133 2.24 14.01 29.32
N ASN A 134 2.15 14.91 30.29
CA ASN A 134 1.74 16.29 30.08
C ASN A 134 2.89 17.29 30.31
N ILE A 135 2.63 18.57 30.05
CA ILE A 135 3.61 19.66 30.20
C ILE A 135 4.10 19.76 31.65
N LEU A 136 3.22 19.60 32.64
CA LEU A 136 3.57 19.68 34.06
C LEU A 136 4.52 18.54 34.48
N ASP A 137 4.37 17.34 33.93
CA ASP A 137 5.29 16.24 34.19
C ASP A 137 6.70 16.56 33.69
N LEU A 138 6.80 17.24 32.54
CA LEU A 138 8.07 17.64 31.92
C LEU A 138 8.75 18.76 32.70
N GLU A 139 8.00 19.80 33.08
CA GLU A 139 8.49 20.94 33.85
C GLU A 139 8.97 20.52 35.25
N ASN A 140 8.18 19.68 35.94
CA ASN A 140 8.52 19.18 37.27
C ASN A 140 9.55 18.03 37.25
N LYS A 141 9.99 17.58 36.07
CA LYS A 141 10.86 16.39 35.90
C LYS A 141 10.31 15.19 36.67
N SER A 142 9.00 14.98 36.54
CA SER A 142 8.28 13.97 37.29
C SER A 142 8.79 12.58 36.93
N ARG A 143 8.92 11.72 37.95
CA ARG A 143 9.31 10.31 37.79
C ARG A 143 8.08 9.46 37.52
N VAL A 144 7.52 9.65 36.33
CA VAL A 144 6.38 8.90 35.81
C VAL A 144 6.79 8.08 34.60
N ALA A 145 6.12 6.95 34.39
CA ALA A 145 6.40 6.04 33.28
C ALA A 145 5.12 5.55 32.61
N ILE A 146 5.23 5.31 31.30
CA ILE A 146 4.23 4.64 30.48
C ILE A 146 4.90 3.38 29.94
N ILE A 147 4.25 2.23 30.06
CA ILE A 147 4.87 0.94 29.73
C ILE A 147 4.20 0.25 28.54
N GLY A 148 5.02 -0.41 27.73
CA GLY A 148 4.59 -1.20 26.58
C GLY A 148 3.81 -2.46 26.96
N SER A 149 3.05 -2.99 26.00
CA SER A 149 2.09 -4.07 26.24
C SER A 149 2.73 -5.40 26.68
N ASN A 150 3.96 -5.70 26.27
CA ASN A 150 4.67 -6.91 26.68
C ASN A 150 5.20 -6.78 28.11
N ILE A 151 5.70 -5.61 28.48
CA ILE A 151 6.15 -5.34 29.86
C ILE A 151 4.98 -5.50 30.85
N VAL A 152 3.77 -5.07 30.46
CA VAL A 152 2.55 -5.30 31.24
C VAL A 152 2.28 -6.80 31.42
N LYS A 153 2.38 -7.59 30.34
CA LYS A 153 2.15 -9.04 30.41
C LYS A 153 3.17 -9.74 31.30
N ASP A 154 4.44 -9.36 31.20
CA ASP A 154 5.55 -10.04 31.87
C ASP A 154 5.64 -9.68 33.37
N LEU A 155 5.33 -8.44 33.75
CA LEU A 155 5.47 -7.97 35.13
C LEU A 155 4.15 -7.89 35.90
N PHE A 156 3.01 -7.76 35.21
CA PHE A 156 1.71 -7.46 35.82
C PHE A 156 0.62 -8.45 35.38
N PHE A 157 0.91 -9.76 35.38
CA PHE A 157 -0.02 -10.84 35.02
C PHE A 157 -1.45 -10.65 35.59
N GLY A 158 -2.35 -10.07 34.79
CA GLY A 158 -3.74 -9.80 35.18
C GLY A 158 -3.95 -8.71 36.24
N THR A 159 -2.91 -7.98 36.64
CA THR A 159 -2.98 -6.90 37.63
C THR A 159 -2.94 -5.54 36.93
N ASN A 160 -3.67 -4.54 37.44
CA ASN A 160 -3.60 -3.20 36.86
C ASN A 160 -2.24 -2.54 37.18
N PRO A 161 -1.43 -2.18 36.17
CA PRO A 161 -0.13 -1.55 36.41
C PRO A 161 -0.23 -0.08 36.82
N ILE A 162 -1.37 0.58 36.59
CA ILE A 162 -1.51 2.02 36.84
C ILE A 162 -1.43 2.31 38.34
N GLY A 163 -0.57 3.27 38.71
CA GLY A 163 -0.30 3.67 40.10
C GLY A 163 0.79 2.87 40.80
N GLU A 164 1.19 1.73 40.22
CA GLU A 164 2.29 0.93 40.75
C GLU A 164 3.65 1.60 40.51
N LYS A 165 4.64 1.19 41.32
CA LYS A 165 5.99 1.74 41.27
C LYS A 165 6.95 0.72 40.67
N ILE A 166 7.71 1.15 39.67
CA ILE A 166 8.79 0.37 39.05
C ILE A 166 10.12 1.05 39.25
N LEU A 167 11.18 0.26 39.38
CA LEU A 167 12.54 0.74 39.44
C LEU A 167 13.14 0.72 38.04
N ILE A 168 13.67 1.87 37.61
CA ILE A 168 14.30 2.07 36.31
C ILE A 168 15.66 2.71 36.57
N ASN A 169 16.74 2.04 36.19
CA ASN A 169 18.11 2.49 36.47
C ASN A 169 18.32 2.91 37.95
N GLY A 170 17.79 2.11 38.88
CA GLY A 170 17.86 2.38 40.33
C GLY A 170 16.94 3.48 40.87
N ASN A 171 16.17 4.17 40.02
CA ASN A 171 15.23 5.22 40.43
C ASN A 171 13.78 4.72 40.37
N THR A 172 12.95 5.13 41.34
CA THR A 172 11.53 4.76 41.37
C THR A 172 10.68 5.66 40.48
N TYR A 173 9.88 5.05 39.62
CA TYR A 173 8.91 5.70 38.74
C TYR A 173 7.50 5.17 39.02
N THR A 174 6.50 6.05 38.93
CA THR A 174 5.09 5.68 39.04
C THR A 174 4.51 5.46 37.66
N ILE A 175 3.87 4.31 37.44
CA ILE A 175 3.22 4.01 36.17
C ILE A 175 1.93 4.82 36.06
N ILE A 176 1.82 5.65 35.02
CA ILE A 176 0.64 6.50 34.77
C ILE A 176 -0.19 6.05 33.57
N GLY A 177 0.32 5.14 32.75
CA GLY A 177 -0.39 4.60 31.61
C GLY A 177 0.29 3.40 30.95
N THR A 178 -0.41 2.80 29.99
CA THR A 178 0.06 1.67 29.18
C THR A 178 -0.17 1.94 27.71
N LEU A 179 0.74 1.47 26.85
CA LEU A 179 0.62 1.63 25.41
C LEU A 179 -0.33 0.60 24.80
N GLU A 180 -1.00 0.98 23.71
CA GLU A 180 -1.75 0.07 22.85
C GLU A 180 -0.79 -0.92 22.19
N ALA A 181 -1.22 -2.18 22.09
CA ALA A 181 -0.35 -3.22 21.56
C ALA A 181 -0.23 -3.09 20.04
N THR A 182 0.98 -2.87 19.55
CA THR A 182 1.25 -2.91 18.12
C THR A 182 1.04 -4.34 17.60
N ARG A 183 0.17 -4.51 16.60
CA ARG A 183 -0.15 -5.81 15.98
C ARG A 183 0.68 -6.03 14.73
N GLY A 184 1.21 -7.24 14.54
CA GLY A 184 2.02 -7.59 13.37
C GLY A 184 3.49 -7.14 13.48
N PHE A 185 4.23 -7.27 12.38
CA PHE A 185 5.57 -6.70 12.26
C PHE A 185 5.40 -5.22 11.94
N SER A 186 5.69 -4.35 12.91
CA SER A 186 5.67 -2.90 12.72
C SER A 186 7.06 -2.35 12.97
N MET A 187 7.53 -1.47 12.09
CA MET A 187 8.84 -0.81 12.21
C MET A 187 8.96 0.02 13.49
N SER A 188 7.85 0.40 14.12
CA SER A 188 7.76 1.23 15.32
C SER A 188 7.15 0.51 16.53
N SER A 189 7.28 -0.83 16.63
CA SER A 189 6.75 -1.60 17.77
C SER A 189 7.08 -0.94 19.11
N THR A 190 6.05 -0.56 19.86
CA THR A 190 6.16 0.04 21.19
C THR A 190 5.94 -0.97 22.31
N ASN A 191 5.87 -2.27 21.96
CA ASN A 191 5.47 -3.33 22.87
C ASN A 191 6.48 -3.54 24.03
N ASP A 192 7.79 -3.37 23.76
CA ASP A 192 8.90 -3.62 24.69
C ASP A 192 9.59 -2.32 25.16
N VAL A 193 8.85 -1.21 25.16
CA VAL A 193 9.40 0.12 25.48
C VAL A 193 8.82 0.66 26.79
N VAL A 194 9.64 1.37 27.56
CA VAL A 194 9.18 2.24 28.65
C VAL A 194 9.38 3.69 28.25
N ILE A 195 8.31 4.47 28.24
CA ILE A 195 8.35 5.90 27.92
C ILE A 195 8.31 6.71 29.21
N ILE A 196 9.26 7.63 29.36
CA ILE A 196 9.34 8.59 30.48
C ILE A 196 9.44 10.02 29.93
N PRO A 197 9.19 11.07 30.72
CA PRO A 197 9.41 12.45 30.28
C PRO A 197 10.87 12.65 29.84
N TYR A 198 11.10 13.24 28.66
CA TYR A 198 12.47 13.38 28.13
C TYR A 198 13.38 14.20 29.05
N THR A 199 12.85 15.19 29.77
CA THR A 199 13.59 15.97 30.77
C THR A 199 14.07 15.11 31.94
N THR A 200 13.27 14.11 32.35
CA THR A 200 13.64 13.11 33.35
C THR A 200 14.61 12.08 32.79
N ALA A 201 14.49 11.71 31.51
CA ALA A 201 15.41 10.79 30.83
C ALA A 201 16.83 11.36 30.74
N LEU A 202 17.00 12.63 30.35
CA LEU A 202 18.30 13.31 30.30
C LEU A 202 19.06 13.19 31.63
N GLN A 203 18.36 13.44 32.75
CA GLN A 203 18.97 13.38 34.08
C GLN A 203 19.21 11.94 34.55
N SER A 204 18.23 11.05 34.37
CA SER A 204 18.29 9.69 34.93
C SER A 204 19.18 8.72 34.16
N LEU A 205 19.38 8.96 32.86
CA LEU A 205 20.27 8.18 32.00
C LEU A 205 21.66 8.81 31.86
N GLY A 206 21.89 10.00 32.42
CA GLY A 206 23.15 10.72 32.29
C GLY A 206 23.44 11.22 30.87
N ILE A 207 22.41 11.34 30.04
CA ILE A 207 22.50 11.80 28.65
C ILE A 207 22.32 13.31 28.64
N LYS A 208 23.27 14.05 28.07
CA LYS A 208 23.23 15.52 28.06
C LYS A 208 22.52 16.11 26.85
N ASP A 209 22.60 15.41 25.71
CA ASP A 209 22.15 15.93 24.42
C ASP A 209 21.03 15.06 23.83
N ILE A 210 20.21 15.67 22.98
CA ILE A 210 19.13 15.01 22.25
C ILE A 210 19.71 14.30 21.03
N SER A 211 19.52 12.98 20.94
CA SER A 211 20.04 12.15 19.83
C SER A 211 19.14 12.17 18.60
N SER A 212 17.83 12.34 18.78
CA SER A 212 16.89 12.45 17.67
C SER A 212 15.75 13.41 18.00
N LEU A 213 15.25 14.10 16.98
CA LEU A 213 14.21 15.09 17.10
C LEU A 213 13.16 14.84 16.02
N ASP A 214 11.94 14.63 16.49
CA ASP A 214 10.74 14.57 15.66
C ASP A 214 10.21 15.99 15.49
N VAL A 215 10.03 16.46 14.25
CA VAL A 215 9.44 17.78 13.95
C VAL A 215 8.13 17.55 13.21
N TYR A 216 7.05 18.12 13.73
CA TYR A 216 5.72 18.04 13.15
C TYR A 216 5.42 19.32 12.36
N LEU A 217 4.92 19.16 11.14
CA LEU A 217 4.64 20.25 10.22
C LEU A 217 3.15 20.64 10.26
N ASP A 218 2.89 21.95 10.16
CA ASP A 218 1.53 22.50 9.95
C ASP A 218 1.03 22.18 8.54
N ASP A 219 1.87 22.39 7.52
CA ASP A 219 1.60 22.14 6.11
C ASP A 219 2.71 21.28 5.48
N THR A 220 2.34 20.08 5.03
CA THR A 220 3.27 19.15 4.39
C THR A 220 3.75 19.62 3.01
N SER A 221 3.02 20.51 2.34
CA SER A 221 3.43 21.05 1.03
C SER A 221 4.64 21.97 1.12
N LEU A 222 4.89 22.56 2.29
CA LEU A 222 6.04 23.41 2.58
C LEU A 222 7.20 22.63 3.25
N ALA A 223 7.13 21.29 3.27
CA ALA A 223 8.12 20.45 3.93
C ALA A 223 9.54 20.71 3.43
N ASP A 224 9.76 20.79 2.11
CA ASP A 224 11.08 21.02 1.51
C ASP A 224 11.70 22.35 1.95
N GLU A 225 10.92 23.43 1.95
CA GLU A 225 11.38 24.74 2.41
C GLU A 225 11.71 24.70 3.91
N THR A 226 10.89 24.01 4.69
CA THR A 226 11.08 23.83 6.13
C THR A 226 12.37 23.04 6.41
N VAL A 227 12.63 21.96 5.65
CA VAL A 227 13.87 21.18 5.73
C VAL A 227 15.09 22.07 5.46
N VAL A 228 15.04 22.96 4.47
CA VAL A 228 16.15 23.90 4.19
C VAL A 228 16.40 24.83 5.37
N LYS A 229 15.33 25.40 5.97
CA LYS A 229 15.44 26.26 7.16
C LYS A 229 16.03 25.51 8.35
N ILE A 230 15.57 24.27 8.60
CA ILE A 230 16.08 23.38 9.66
C ILE A 230 17.56 23.04 9.43
N LYS A 231 17.96 22.68 8.20
CA LYS A 231 19.37 22.46 7.83
C LYS A 231 20.23 23.67 8.17
N GLY A 232 19.74 24.88 7.94
CA GLY A 232 20.44 26.12 8.32
C GLY A 232 20.66 26.26 9.83
N VAL A 233 19.74 25.78 10.67
CA VAL A 233 19.90 25.73 12.14
C VAL A 233 20.92 24.65 12.52
N LEU A 234 20.77 23.44 12.00
CA LEU A 234 21.66 22.31 12.30
C LEU A 234 23.10 22.57 11.85
N ASN A 235 23.30 23.15 10.66
CA ASN A 235 24.62 23.54 10.17
C ASN A 235 25.31 24.50 11.14
N ARG A 236 24.61 25.51 11.67
CA ARG A 236 25.16 26.40 12.69
C ARG A 236 25.46 25.66 13.99
N ALA A 237 24.57 24.78 14.43
CA ALA A 237 24.71 24.00 15.65
C ALA A 237 25.92 23.04 15.63
N PHE A 238 26.36 22.58 14.45
CA PHE A 238 27.47 21.64 14.24
C PHE A 238 28.65 22.23 13.44
N ASN A 239 28.79 23.56 13.38
CA ASN A 239 29.89 24.24 12.69
C ASN A 239 30.07 23.84 11.21
N TYR A 240 28.96 23.70 10.48
CA TYR A 240 28.88 23.38 9.04
C TYR A 240 29.52 22.04 8.65
N ARG A 241 29.54 21.08 9.58
CA ARG A 241 30.01 19.72 9.29
C ARG A 241 28.84 18.87 8.79
N GLU A 242 28.87 18.54 7.51
CA GLU A 242 27.75 17.91 6.77
C GLU A 242 27.37 16.52 7.33
N ASP A 243 28.31 15.74 7.85
CA ASP A 243 28.06 14.38 8.35
C ASP A 243 27.57 14.30 9.81
N SER A 244 27.19 15.43 10.41
CA SER A 244 26.86 15.49 11.84
C SER A 244 25.41 15.08 12.13
N TYR A 245 24.55 15.09 11.12
CA TYR A 245 23.12 14.81 11.25
C TYR A 245 22.53 14.27 9.95
N THR A 246 21.39 13.60 10.05
CA THR A 246 20.57 13.19 8.93
C THR A 246 19.14 13.67 9.12
N ILE A 247 18.50 14.10 8.04
CA ILE A 247 17.11 14.54 8.02
C ILE A 247 16.35 13.63 7.07
N PHE A 248 15.24 13.09 7.53
CA PHE A 248 14.32 12.29 6.74
C PHE A 248 12.94 12.95 6.79
N ASN A 249 12.44 13.38 5.64
CA ASN A 249 11.05 13.78 5.50
C ASN A 249 10.21 12.52 5.27
N MET A 250 9.21 12.28 6.12
CA MET A 250 8.35 11.10 5.95
C MET A 250 7.51 11.21 4.65
N GLY A 251 7.19 12.42 4.20
CA GLY A 251 6.53 12.67 2.92
C GLY A 251 7.30 12.08 1.73
N ASP A 252 8.59 12.39 1.60
CA ASP A 252 9.45 11.90 0.52
C ASP A 252 9.52 10.37 0.49
N ILE A 253 9.49 9.74 1.67
CA ILE A 253 9.49 8.28 1.80
C ILE A 253 8.18 7.72 1.25
N ILE A 254 7.03 8.28 1.63
CA ILE A 254 5.70 7.90 1.11
C ILE A 254 5.69 8.02 -0.42
N GLU A 255 6.11 9.17 -0.94
CA GLU A 255 6.11 9.43 -2.39
C GLU A 255 7.01 8.44 -3.14
N SER A 256 8.20 8.17 -2.61
CA SER A 256 9.13 7.19 -3.17
C SER A 256 8.53 5.78 -3.18
N PHE A 257 7.88 5.36 -2.09
CA PHE A 257 7.17 4.08 -2.03
C PHE A 257 6.01 4.02 -3.03
N GLN A 258 5.20 5.06 -3.12
CA GLN A 258 4.10 5.13 -4.08
C GLN A 258 4.60 5.07 -5.53
N SER A 259 5.73 5.72 -5.83
CA SER A 259 6.39 5.66 -7.13
C SER A 259 6.85 4.23 -7.47
N ILE A 260 7.51 3.54 -6.53
CA ILE A 260 7.93 2.14 -6.69
C ILE A 260 6.72 1.24 -6.94
N MET A 261 5.67 1.37 -6.13
CA MET A 261 4.45 0.57 -6.27
C MET A 261 3.74 0.83 -7.60
N SER A 262 3.72 2.09 -8.06
CA SER A 262 3.18 2.46 -9.37
C SER A 262 3.99 1.85 -10.52
N MET A 263 5.33 1.85 -10.42
CA MET A 263 6.21 1.22 -11.40
C MET A 263 6.00 -0.31 -11.45
N MET A 264 5.88 -0.96 -10.28
CA MET A 264 5.56 -2.38 -10.20
C MET A 264 4.19 -2.69 -10.81
N SER A 265 3.17 -1.86 -10.53
CA SER A 265 1.85 -1.99 -11.13
C SER A 265 1.90 -1.87 -12.66
N LEU A 266 2.68 -0.94 -13.21
CA LEU A 266 2.85 -0.77 -14.65
C LEU A 266 3.52 -1.99 -15.29
N LEU A 267 4.58 -2.51 -14.67
CA LEU A 267 5.28 -3.70 -15.16
C LEU A 267 4.33 -4.90 -15.21
N LEU A 268 3.58 -5.14 -14.14
CA LEU A 268 2.62 -6.25 -14.06
C LEU A 268 1.45 -6.07 -15.04
N ALA A 269 0.97 -4.84 -15.22
CA ALA A 269 -0.02 -4.54 -16.25
C ALA A 269 0.53 -4.84 -17.65
N GLY A 270 1.82 -4.58 -17.91
CA GLY A 270 2.49 -4.95 -19.16
C GLY A 270 2.54 -6.46 -19.39
N ILE A 271 2.93 -7.24 -18.37
CA ILE A 271 2.94 -8.72 -18.45
C ILE A 271 1.52 -9.26 -18.68
N ALA A 272 0.53 -8.70 -17.99
CA ALA A 272 -0.86 -9.08 -18.17
C ALA A 272 -1.38 -8.70 -19.56
N ALA A 273 -0.96 -7.56 -20.12
CA ALA A 273 -1.31 -7.14 -21.46
C ALA A 273 -0.78 -8.13 -22.52
N ILE A 274 0.45 -8.61 -22.37
CA ILE A 274 1.03 -9.67 -23.23
C ILE A 274 0.19 -10.95 -23.13
N SER A 275 -0.19 -11.36 -21.92
CA SER A 275 -1.04 -12.54 -21.70
C SER A 275 -2.41 -12.40 -22.40
N LEU A 276 -2.99 -11.19 -22.38
CA LEU A 276 -4.25 -10.92 -23.07
C LEU A 276 -4.09 -10.93 -24.60
N ILE A 277 -2.96 -10.47 -25.13
CA ILE A 277 -2.63 -10.57 -26.57
C ILE A 277 -2.59 -12.03 -27.00
N VAL A 278 -1.98 -12.92 -26.21
CA VAL A 278 -1.98 -14.37 -26.47
C VAL A 278 -3.41 -14.92 -26.49
N GLY A 279 -4.25 -14.50 -25.54
CA GLY A 279 -5.69 -14.80 -25.54
C GLY A 279 -6.41 -14.29 -26.80
N GLY A 280 -6.09 -13.06 -27.24
CA GLY A 280 -6.61 -12.44 -28.44
C GLY A 280 -6.25 -13.18 -29.73
N ILE A 281 -5.00 -13.65 -29.85
CA ILE A 281 -4.57 -14.53 -30.95
C ILE A 281 -5.40 -15.82 -30.97
N GLY A 282 -5.74 -16.35 -29.79
CA GLY A 282 -6.69 -17.45 -29.64
C GLY A 282 -8.05 -17.15 -30.27
N ILE A 283 -8.63 -15.98 -29.97
CA ILE A 283 -9.89 -15.52 -30.58
C ILE A 283 -9.76 -15.47 -32.10
N MET A 284 -8.70 -14.84 -32.60
CA MET A 284 -8.47 -14.70 -34.04
C MET A 284 -8.42 -16.06 -34.74
N ASN A 285 -7.63 -17.00 -34.22
CA ASN A 285 -7.49 -18.34 -34.79
C ASN A 285 -8.81 -19.10 -34.75
N MET A 286 -9.52 -19.04 -33.63
CA MET A 286 -10.83 -19.67 -33.51
C MET A 286 -11.84 -19.10 -34.53
N MET A 287 -11.86 -17.78 -34.71
CA MET A 287 -12.72 -17.12 -35.68
C MET A 287 -12.37 -17.49 -37.12
N LEU A 288 -11.07 -17.58 -37.48
CA LEU A 288 -10.64 -18.00 -38.82
C LEU A 288 -11.08 -19.44 -39.16
N VAL A 289 -10.99 -20.35 -38.19
CA VAL A 289 -11.47 -21.73 -38.35
C VAL A 289 -13.00 -21.74 -38.47
N THR A 290 -13.71 -21.01 -37.62
CA THR A 290 -15.18 -20.92 -37.63
C THR A 290 -15.72 -20.34 -38.94
N ILE A 291 -15.04 -19.34 -39.51
CA ILE A 291 -15.40 -18.76 -40.81
C ILE A 291 -15.20 -19.79 -41.93
N SER A 292 -14.09 -20.54 -41.89
CA SER A 292 -13.80 -21.59 -42.87
C SER A 292 -14.87 -22.70 -42.85
N GLU A 293 -15.28 -23.13 -41.66
CA GLU A 293 -16.34 -24.13 -41.46
C GLU A 293 -17.73 -23.63 -41.91
N ARG A 294 -17.96 -22.31 -41.89
CA ARG A 294 -19.26 -21.67 -42.22
C ARG A 294 -19.25 -20.93 -43.56
N THR A 295 -18.29 -21.24 -44.43
CA THR A 295 -18.12 -20.58 -45.75
C THR A 295 -19.40 -20.63 -46.58
N THR A 296 -20.03 -21.81 -46.69
CA THR A 296 -21.27 -22.04 -47.45
C THR A 296 -22.45 -21.24 -46.89
N GLU A 297 -22.60 -21.20 -45.55
CA GLU A 297 -23.65 -20.41 -44.88
C GLU A 297 -23.48 -18.90 -45.15
N ILE A 298 -22.23 -18.40 -45.09
CA ILE A 298 -21.91 -17.00 -45.37
C ILE A 298 -22.20 -16.66 -46.84
N GLY A 299 -21.84 -17.57 -47.76
CA GLY A 299 -22.10 -17.45 -49.19
C GLY A 299 -23.60 -17.35 -49.50
N LEU A 300 -24.41 -18.22 -48.88
CA LEU A 300 -25.87 -18.21 -49.03
C LEU A 300 -26.49 -16.90 -48.52
N ARG A 301 -26.07 -16.42 -47.34
CA ARG A 301 -26.57 -15.14 -46.79
C ARG A 301 -26.27 -13.96 -47.70
N LYS A 302 -25.07 -13.92 -48.30
CA LYS A 302 -24.70 -12.88 -49.28
C LYS A 302 -25.47 -13.00 -50.59
N ALA A 303 -25.70 -14.21 -51.09
CA ALA A 303 -26.51 -14.44 -52.28
C ALA A 303 -27.96 -13.96 -52.08
N LEU A 304 -28.47 -14.06 -50.86
CA LEU A 304 -29.78 -13.53 -50.44
C LEU A 304 -29.78 -12.02 -50.12
N GLY A 305 -28.67 -11.31 -50.36
CA GLY A 305 -28.61 -9.84 -50.25
C GLY A 305 -27.99 -9.28 -48.95
N ALA A 306 -27.39 -10.11 -48.09
CA ALA A 306 -26.69 -9.58 -46.91
C ALA A 306 -25.47 -8.73 -47.32
N THR A 307 -25.39 -7.50 -46.82
CA THR A 307 -24.27 -6.59 -47.14
C THR A 307 -22.98 -7.05 -46.45
N PRO A 308 -21.79 -6.80 -47.03
CA PRO A 308 -20.50 -7.10 -46.39
C PRO A 308 -20.40 -6.54 -44.97
N TYR A 309 -20.95 -5.34 -44.74
CA TYR A 309 -20.99 -4.72 -43.42
C TYR A 309 -21.78 -5.55 -42.40
N THR A 310 -22.96 -6.06 -42.77
CA THR A 310 -23.78 -6.89 -41.86
C THR A 310 -23.08 -8.19 -41.45
N ILE A 311 -22.38 -8.84 -42.39
CA ILE A 311 -21.58 -10.05 -42.10
C ILE A 311 -20.40 -9.72 -41.20
N CYS A 312 -19.69 -8.62 -41.46
CA CYS A 312 -18.59 -8.18 -40.61
C CYS A 312 -19.06 -7.90 -39.17
N LEU A 313 -20.15 -7.13 -39.02
CA LEU A 313 -20.72 -6.77 -37.73
C LEU A 313 -21.15 -8.01 -36.93
N GLN A 314 -21.73 -9.02 -37.57
CA GLN A 314 -22.12 -10.27 -36.91
C GLN A 314 -20.93 -10.99 -36.27
N PHE A 315 -19.86 -11.24 -37.03
CA PHE A 315 -18.67 -11.92 -36.52
C PHE A 315 -17.87 -11.08 -35.52
N LEU A 316 -17.89 -9.75 -35.69
CA LEU A 316 -17.28 -8.83 -34.73
C LEU A 316 -18.03 -8.87 -33.39
N ILE A 317 -19.37 -8.85 -33.40
CA ILE A 317 -20.18 -8.99 -32.19
C ILE A 317 -19.93 -10.35 -31.52
N GLU A 318 -19.78 -11.44 -32.28
CA GLU A 318 -19.46 -12.75 -31.74
C GLU A 318 -18.10 -12.76 -31.01
N SER A 319 -17.09 -12.09 -31.55
CA SER A 319 -15.77 -11.95 -30.92
C SER A 319 -15.81 -11.09 -29.66
N ILE A 320 -16.52 -9.95 -29.70
CA ILE A 320 -16.71 -9.07 -28.54
C ILE A 320 -17.48 -9.81 -27.44
N PHE A 321 -18.52 -10.56 -27.80
CA PHE A 321 -19.32 -11.29 -26.84
C PHE A 321 -18.50 -12.36 -26.10
N LEU A 322 -17.64 -13.09 -26.82
CA LEU A 322 -16.68 -14.01 -26.23
C LEU A 322 -15.68 -13.32 -25.29
N SER A 323 -15.16 -12.15 -25.68
CA SER A 323 -14.20 -11.42 -24.86
C SER A 323 -14.83 -10.79 -23.62
N VAL A 324 -16.07 -10.30 -23.72
CA VAL A 324 -16.82 -9.78 -22.57
C VAL A 324 -17.16 -10.89 -21.59
N ILE A 325 -17.62 -12.06 -22.05
CA ILE A 325 -17.88 -13.21 -21.17
C ILE A 325 -16.58 -13.70 -20.52
N GLY A 326 -15.51 -13.86 -21.31
CA GLY A 326 -14.20 -14.22 -20.79
C GLY A 326 -13.67 -13.19 -19.78
N GLY A 327 -13.91 -11.90 -20.02
CA GLY A 327 -13.56 -10.81 -19.11
C GLY A 327 -14.36 -10.83 -17.81
N LEU A 328 -15.68 -11.06 -17.86
CA LEU A 328 -16.52 -11.18 -16.67
C LEU A 328 -16.13 -12.38 -15.81
N LEU A 329 -15.89 -13.54 -16.45
CA LEU A 329 -15.40 -14.73 -15.76
C LEU A 329 -14.01 -14.51 -15.17
N GLY A 330 -13.11 -13.87 -15.94
CA GLY A 330 -11.78 -13.49 -15.46
C GLY A 330 -11.86 -12.53 -14.27
N LEU A 331 -12.79 -11.57 -14.28
CA LEU A 331 -13.02 -10.66 -13.15
C LEU A 331 -13.49 -11.41 -11.92
N PHE A 332 -14.46 -12.29 -12.06
CA PHE A 332 -14.95 -13.11 -10.96
C PHE A 332 -13.83 -13.98 -10.36
N PHE A 333 -13.11 -14.74 -11.19
CA PHE A 333 -12.03 -15.61 -10.72
C PHE A 333 -10.82 -14.82 -10.21
N GLY A 334 -10.49 -13.68 -10.82
CA GLY A 334 -9.41 -12.79 -10.40
C GLY A 334 -9.69 -12.15 -9.04
N ALA A 335 -10.90 -11.66 -8.83
CA ALA A 335 -11.33 -11.12 -7.54
C ALA A 335 -11.34 -12.20 -6.45
N LEU A 336 -11.85 -13.40 -6.77
CA LEU A 336 -11.84 -14.53 -5.84
C LEU A 336 -10.40 -14.94 -5.47
N LEU A 337 -9.51 -15.01 -6.46
CA LEU A 337 -8.11 -15.35 -6.25
C LEU A 337 -7.38 -14.26 -5.44
N ALA A 338 -7.66 -12.98 -5.71
CA ALA A 338 -7.14 -11.86 -4.91
C ALA A 338 -7.57 -11.97 -3.44
N TYR A 339 -8.85 -12.24 -3.19
CA TYR A 339 -9.40 -12.37 -1.84
C TYR A 339 -8.78 -13.55 -1.08
N VAL A 340 -8.68 -14.72 -1.72
CA VAL A 340 -8.05 -15.90 -1.12
C VAL A 340 -6.59 -15.62 -0.78
N LEU A 341 -5.83 -15.04 -1.70
CA LEU A 341 -4.42 -14.70 -1.46
C LEU A 341 -4.26 -13.63 -0.38
N ALA A 342 -5.12 -12.61 -0.36
CA ALA A 342 -5.11 -11.57 0.65
C ALA A 342 -5.36 -12.14 2.06
N ALA A 343 -6.29 -13.08 2.19
CA ALA A 343 -6.56 -13.76 3.45
C ALA A 343 -5.36 -14.59 3.94
N PHE A 344 -4.61 -15.23 3.03
CA PHE A 344 -3.38 -15.95 3.40
C PHE A 344 -2.23 -15.03 3.80
N ILE A 345 -2.10 -13.87 3.16
CA ILE A 345 -1.00 -12.93 3.41
C ILE A 345 -1.33 -12.00 4.59
N GLY A 346 -2.62 -11.84 4.95
CA GLY A 346 -3.06 -10.95 6.02
C GLY A 346 -3.13 -9.48 5.61
N ILE A 347 -3.34 -9.20 4.31
CA ILE A 347 -3.38 -7.84 3.75
C ILE A 347 -4.84 -7.46 3.50
N ASN A 348 -5.23 -6.25 3.91
CA ASN A 348 -6.52 -5.69 3.52
C ASN A 348 -6.48 -5.28 2.04
N ILE A 349 -7.36 -5.86 1.23
CA ILE A 349 -7.50 -5.50 -0.18
C ILE A 349 -8.79 -4.72 -0.43
N SER A 350 -8.72 -3.76 -1.34
CA SER A 350 -9.89 -3.04 -1.85
C SER A 350 -10.00 -3.23 -3.36
N ILE A 351 -11.12 -3.79 -3.81
CA ILE A 351 -11.40 -3.96 -5.23
C ILE A 351 -12.02 -2.66 -5.74
N LEU A 352 -11.21 -1.83 -6.42
CA LEU A 352 -11.69 -0.59 -7.01
C LEU A 352 -12.42 -0.82 -8.33
N PHE A 353 -13.50 -0.04 -8.51
CA PHE A 353 -14.23 0.03 -9.77
C PHE A 353 -13.35 0.41 -10.96
N SER A 354 -12.36 1.28 -10.76
CA SER A 354 -11.42 1.70 -11.82
C SER A 354 -10.62 0.54 -12.40
N THR A 355 -10.13 -0.37 -11.55
CA THR A 355 -9.36 -1.55 -11.98
C THR A 355 -10.25 -2.52 -12.78
N ASN A 356 -11.47 -2.73 -12.30
CA ASN A 356 -12.45 -3.58 -12.99
C ASN A 356 -12.86 -3.00 -14.34
N ALA A 357 -13.11 -1.68 -14.40
CA ALA A 357 -13.46 -0.99 -15.63
C ALA A 357 -12.32 -1.05 -16.65
N LEU A 358 -11.07 -0.86 -16.20
CA LEU A 358 -9.88 -0.96 -17.06
C LEU A 358 -9.72 -2.36 -17.63
N ALA A 359 -9.81 -3.40 -16.79
CA ALA A 359 -9.68 -4.79 -17.21
C ALA A 359 -10.79 -5.21 -18.20
N MET A 360 -12.04 -4.81 -17.94
CA MET A 360 -13.17 -5.05 -18.83
C MET A 360 -13.02 -4.30 -20.16
N GLY A 361 -12.63 -3.03 -20.12
CA GLY A 361 -12.37 -2.23 -21.32
C GLY A 361 -11.26 -2.83 -22.19
N PHE A 362 -10.20 -3.32 -21.56
CA PHE A 362 -9.09 -3.95 -22.24
C PHE A 362 -9.48 -5.30 -22.86
N SER A 363 -10.30 -6.12 -22.17
CA SER A 363 -10.85 -7.36 -22.74
C SER A 363 -11.75 -7.10 -23.96
N ALA A 364 -12.61 -6.08 -23.88
CA ALA A 364 -13.45 -5.67 -25.01
C ALA A 364 -12.59 -5.21 -26.19
N ALA A 365 -11.56 -4.40 -25.95
CA ALA A 365 -10.63 -3.92 -26.98
C ALA A 365 -9.91 -5.08 -27.69
N VAL A 366 -9.45 -6.10 -26.96
CA VAL A 366 -8.84 -7.30 -27.56
C VAL A 366 -9.83 -8.06 -28.44
N GLY A 367 -11.08 -8.22 -28.00
CA GLY A 367 -12.13 -8.83 -28.82
C GLY A 367 -12.40 -8.07 -30.13
N ILE A 368 -12.36 -6.74 -30.09
CA ILE A 368 -12.51 -5.89 -31.29
C ILE A 368 -11.31 -6.07 -32.23
N VAL A 369 -10.08 -5.89 -31.72
CA VAL A 369 -8.86 -5.90 -32.55
C VAL A 369 -8.66 -7.25 -33.22
N PHE A 370 -8.72 -8.34 -32.45
CA PHE A 370 -8.47 -9.68 -32.98
C PHE A 370 -9.68 -10.30 -33.68
N GLY A 371 -10.90 -9.82 -33.40
CA GLY A 371 -12.11 -10.22 -34.12
C GLY A 371 -12.30 -9.51 -35.46
N TYR A 372 -11.77 -8.29 -35.62
CA TYR A 372 -11.98 -7.47 -36.81
C TYR A 372 -11.35 -8.04 -38.07
N MET A 373 -10.10 -8.52 -38.01
CA MET A 373 -9.43 -9.08 -39.20
C MET A 373 -10.17 -10.32 -39.76
N PRO A 374 -10.52 -11.34 -38.95
CA PRO A 374 -11.35 -12.46 -39.41
C PRO A 374 -12.71 -12.00 -39.93
N ALA A 375 -13.42 -11.13 -39.21
CA ALA A 375 -14.73 -10.62 -39.62
C ALA A 375 -14.68 -9.92 -40.98
N LYS A 376 -13.62 -9.11 -41.21
CA LYS A 376 -13.35 -8.47 -42.50
C LYS A 376 -13.09 -9.51 -43.59
N LYS A 377 -12.35 -10.59 -43.30
CA LYS A 377 -12.12 -11.68 -44.25
C LYS A 377 -13.44 -12.37 -44.65
N ALA A 378 -14.32 -12.69 -43.70
CA ALA A 378 -15.64 -13.25 -43.98
C ALA A 378 -16.52 -12.32 -44.84
N SER A 379 -16.51 -11.02 -44.53
CA SER A 379 -17.26 -10.00 -45.28
C SER A 379 -16.81 -9.84 -46.73
N ARG A 380 -15.62 -10.33 -47.10
CA ARG A 380 -15.06 -10.24 -48.47
C ARG A 380 -15.12 -11.54 -49.28
N LEU A 381 -15.67 -12.62 -48.72
CA LEU A 381 -15.90 -13.87 -49.46
C LEU A 381 -16.84 -13.66 -50.67
N ASN A 382 -16.45 -14.15 -51.85
CA ASN A 382 -17.32 -14.13 -53.01
C ASN A 382 -18.42 -15.19 -52.86
N PRO A 383 -19.71 -14.86 -53.09
CA PRO A 383 -20.81 -15.82 -52.95
C PRO A 383 -20.66 -17.03 -53.89
N ILE A 384 -20.13 -16.80 -55.10
CA ILE A 384 -19.93 -17.85 -56.12
C ILE A 384 -18.88 -18.86 -55.64
N ASP A 385 -17.72 -18.39 -55.16
CA ASP A 385 -16.64 -19.25 -54.66
C ASP A 385 -17.08 -20.02 -53.41
N ALA A 386 -17.86 -19.39 -52.53
CA ALA A 386 -18.36 -19.98 -51.30
C ALA A 386 -19.44 -21.06 -51.53
N LEU A 387 -20.17 -21.01 -52.65
CA LEU A 387 -21.19 -22.00 -53.01
C LEU A 387 -20.64 -23.09 -53.96
N ARG A 388 -19.47 -22.87 -54.56
CA ARG A 388 -18.81 -23.88 -55.42
C ARG A 388 -18.21 -25.04 -54.62
N SER A 389 -18.00 -24.86 -53.31
CA SER A 389 -17.51 -25.89 -52.39
C SER A 389 -18.63 -26.76 -51.77
N LEU A 390 -19.86 -26.69 -52.30
CA LEU A 390 -20.99 -27.54 -51.91
C LEU A 390 -20.89 -28.95 -52.50
#